data_AF-A0A3N0IG11-F1
#
_entry.id   AF-A0A3N0IG11-F1
#
_cell.length_a   1.000
_cell.length_b   1.000
_cell.length_c   1.000
_cell.angle_alpha   90.00
_cell.angle_beta   90.00
_cell.angle_gamma   90.00
#
_symmetry.space_group_name_H-M   'P 1'
#
loop_
_entity.id
_entity.type
_entity.pdbx_description
1 polymer ?
#
loop_
_entity_poly.entity_id
_entity_poly.type
_entity_poly.pdbx_seq_one_letter_code
_entity_poly.pdbx_strand_id
1 'polypeptide(L)'
;MYSAAIDDATNGSAATSASASSGVPSASETSSAASDASVAESSRQAAPQQSAEAEVPREYESALAKAKSYSDTMHMSKQGIYDQLTSEYGEQFSAEAAQYAIDNVVADWNANALEKAKSYEEMMNMSPAAIHDQLTSEYGEKFTEEEADYAIANM
;
A
#
# COMPACT_ATOMS: atom_id res chain seq x y z
N MET A 1 -41.88 1.43 51.98
CA MET A 1 -42.20 0.05 52.38
C MET A 1 -43.11 -0.55 51.33
N TYR A 2 -42.55 -1.25 50.34
CA TYR A 2 -43.29 -2.16 49.46
C TYR A 2 -42.40 -3.39 49.20
N SER A 3 -43.07 -4.53 49.13
CA SER A 3 -42.60 -5.87 49.52
C SER A 3 -41.71 -6.61 48.52
N ALA A 4 -41.14 -7.72 49.00
CA ALA A 4 -40.09 -8.55 48.44
C ALA A 4 -40.56 -9.72 47.53
N ALA A 5 -39.53 -10.28 46.85
CA ALA A 5 -39.26 -11.67 46.47
C ALA A 5 -40.07 -12.37 45.36
N ILE A 6 -39.33 -12.87 44.35
CA ILE A 6 -39.55 -14.19 43.73
C ILE A 6 -38.16 -14.82 43.43
N ASP A 7 -37.89 -15.94 44.10
CA ASP A 7 -36.89 -16.97 43.79
C ASP A 7 -37.36 -17.85 42.62
N ASP A 8 -36.46 -18.38 41.78
CA ASP A 8 -36.37 -19.84 41.53
C ASP A 8 -35.07 -20.24 40.82
N ALA A 9 -34.52 -21.37 41.24
CA ALA A 9 -33.25 -21.97 40.86
C ALA A 9 -33.45 -23.05 39.78
N THR A 10 -32.45 -23.44 38.98
CA THR A 10 -31.63 -24.68 39.07
C THR A 10 -31.29 -25.07 37.62
N ASN A 11 -30.04 -25.27 37.20
CA ASN A 11 -29.10 -26.37 37.43
C ASN A 11 -29.47 -27.73 36.78
N GLY A 12 -28.67 -28.15 35.79
CA GLY A 12 -28.30 -29.56 35.56
C GLY A 12 -28.85 -30.24 34.29
N SER A 13 -27.97 -30.57 33.34
CA SER A 13 -27.36 -31.92 33.25
C SER A 13 -26.91 -32.28 31.83
N ALA A 14 -25.70 -32.85 31.77
CA ALA A 14 -24.99 -33.35 30.60
C ALA A 14 -25.45 -34.74 30.13
N ALA A 15 -25.11 -35.08 28.87
CA ALA A 15 -24.65 -36.40 28.40
C ALA A 15 -24.35 -36.28 26.88
N THR A 16 -23.11 -36.13 26.42
CA THR A 16 -22.12 -37.19 26.11
C THR A 16 -22.67 -38.40 25.34
N SER A 17 -22.23 -38.57 24.09
CA SER A 17 -21.74 -39.86 23.57
C SER A 17 -20.87 -39.63 22.33
N ALA A 18 -19.65 -40.13 22.43
CA ALA A 18 -18.58 -40.10 21.45
C ALA A 18 -18.67 -41.29 20.47
N SER A 19 -18.05 -41.15 19.30
CA SER A 19 -17.41 -42.30 18.65
C SER A 19 -16.22 -41.82 17.82
N ALA A 20 -15.06 -42.38 18.13
CA ALA A 20 -13.76 -42.15 17.52
C ALA A 20 -13.44 -43.26 16.50
N SER A 21 -12.54 -43.00 15.55
CA SER A 21 -11.32 -43.82 15.34
C SER A 21 -10.60 -43.51 14.00
N SER A 22 -9.42 -42.90 14.15
CA SER A 22 -8.08 -43.33 13.67
C SER A 22 -7.88 -43.97 12.28
N GLY A 23 -6.90 -43.43 11.53
CA GLY A 23 -6.16 -44.17 10.49
C GLY A 23 -5.27 -43.30 9.59
N VAL A 24 -3.99 -43.12 9.94
CA VAL A 24 -2.86 -42.84 9.02
C VAL A 24 -2.09 -44.17 8.83
N PRO A 25 -1.21 -44.44 7.82
CA PRO A 25 -0.34 -43.52 7.05
C PRO A 25 -0.10 -43.94 5.57
N SER A 26 0.87 -43.33 4.87
CA SER A 26 1.99 -44.02 4.21
C SER A 26 2.46 -43.36 2.91
N ALA A 27 3.76 -43.10 2.87
CA ALA A 27 4.54 -42.63 1.72
C ALA A 27 4.65 -43.67 0.61
N SER A 28 4.93 -43.20 -0.61
CA SER A 28 5.62 -43.94 -1.66
C SER A 28 6.57 -42.99 -2.39
N GLU A 29 7.84 -43.40 -2.43
CA GLU A 29 8.91 -42.80 -3.20
C GLU A 29 9.02 -43.44 -4.60
N THR A 30 9.88 -42.83 -5.43
CA THR A 30 10.58 -43.37 -6.63
C THR A 30 9.82 -43.27 -7.96
N SER A 31 10.43 -43.04 -9.14
CA SER A 31 11.73 -42.51 -9.62
C SER A 31 11.70 -42.61 -11.17
N SER A 32 12.56 -41.84 -11.85
CA SER A 32 12.99 -41.91 -13.28
C SER A 32 12.20 -41.06 -14.30
N ALA A 33 12.80 -40.48 -15.34
CA ALA A 33 14.19 -40.10 -15.66
C ALA A 33 14.12 -39.42 -17.05
N ALA A 34 14.93 -38.36 -17.24
CA ALA A 34 15.56 -37.84 -18.45
C ALA A 34 15.03 -38.18 -19.86
N SER A 35 14.76 -37.12 -20.64
CA SER A 35 15.02 -36.89 -22.09
C SER A 35 14.29 -35.58 -22.46
N ASP A 36 14.77 -34.63 -23.24
CA ASP A 36 15.97 -34.46 -24.06
C ASP A 36 15.99 -32.96 -24.46
N ALA A 37 17.19 -32.43 -24.70
CA ALA A 37 17.44 -31.03 -25.02
C ALA A 37 17.34 -30.77 -26.54
N SER A 38 16.71 -29.66 -26.95
CA SER A 38 17.07 -28.89 -28.17
C SER A 38 16.14 -27.68 -28.29
N VAL A 39 16.52 -26.50 -27.79
CA VAL A 39 17.17 -25.39 -28.52
C VAL A 39 16.40 -24.95 -29.78
N ALA A 40 15.66 -23.85 -29.63
CA ALA A 40 15.38 -22.92 -30.72
C ALA A 40 15.47 -21.49 -30.18
N GLU A 41 16.72 -21.01 -30.22
CA GLU A 41 17.16 -19.63 -30.41
C GLU A 41 16.07 -18.67 -30.88
N SER A 42 15.39 -18.01 -29.93
CA SER A 42 14.59 -16.82 -30.21
C SER A 42 15.49 -15.61 -29.95
N SER A 43 16.25 -15.26 -30.98
CA SER A 43 16.67 -13.90 -31.32
C SER A 43 16.83 -12.94 -30.14
N ARG A 44 18.01 -12.98 -29.51
CA ARG A 44 18.56 -11.80 -28.83
C ARG A 44 18.83 -10.75 -29.90
N GLN A 45 17.81 -9.96 -30.19
CA GLN A 45 17.95 -8.71 -30.88
C GLN A 45 18.75 -7.79 -29.97
N ALA A 46 20.06 -7.73 -30.21
CA ALA A 46 20.91 -6.68 -29.69
C ALA A 46 20.38 -5.36 -30.29
N ALA A 47 19.50 -4.69 -29.53
CA ALA A 47 19.15 -3.31 -29.78
C ALA A 47 20.46 -2.49 -29.81
N PRO A 48 20.59 -1.52 -30.72
CA PRO A 48 21.80 -0.70 -30.79
C PRO A 48 22.03 -0.08 -29.41
N GLN A 49 23.18 -0.40 -28.80
CA GLN A 49 23.71 0.40 -27.71
C GLN A 49 24.12 1.73 -28.32
N GLN A 50 23.15 2.63 -28.46
CA GLN A 50 23.41 4.03 -28.74
C GLN A 50 24.20 4.56 -27.56
N SER A 51 25.45 4.86 -27.85
CA SER A 51 26.30 5.72 -27.06
C SER A 51 25.61 7.09 -26.96
N ALA A 52 24.77 7.27 -25.95
CA ALA A 52 24.25 8.56 -25.54
C ALA A 52 24.97 8.92 -24.23
N GLU A 53 25.69 10.05 -24.25
CA GLU A 53 26.08 10.76 -23.04
C GLU A 53 24.86 10.88 -22.11
N ALA A 54 25.08 10.87 -20.80
CA ALA A 54 24.08 10.70 -19.74
C ALA A 54 22.88 11.67 -19.82
N GLU A 55 21.92 11.38 -20.70
CA GLU A 55 20.59 11.98 -20.72
C GLU A 55 19.64 11.15 -19.87
N VAL A 56 18.77 11.83 -19.13
CA VAL A 56 17.73 11.22 -18.31
C VAL A 56 16.77 10.45 -19.21
N PRO A 57 16.47 9.16 -18.92
CA PRO A 57 15.53 8.41 -19.74
C PRO A 57 14.15 9.06 -19.82
N ARG A 58 13.49 8.99 -20.98
CA ARG A 58 12.15 9.61 -21.17
C ARG A 58 11.09 9.16 -20.16
N GLU A 59 11.19 7.92 -19.68
CA GLU A 59 10.31 7.40 -18.63
C GLU A 59 10.45 8.21 -17.33
N TYR A 60 11.67 8.61 -16.98
CA TYR A 60 11.99 9.34 -15.75
C TYR A 60 11.44 10.77 -15.83
N GLU A 61 11.55 11.41 -16.99
CA GLU A 61 10.92 12.72 -17.23
C GLU A 61 9.39 12.63 -17.13
N SER A 62 8.79 11.55 -17.65
CA SER A 62 7.36 11.32 -17.60
C SER A 62 6.87 11.09 -16.16
N ALA A 63 7.61 10.29 -15.39
CA ALA A 63 7.35 10.07 -13.97
C ALA A 63 7.47 11.37 -13.16
N LEU A 64 8.48 12.20 -13.43
CA LEU A 64 8.65 13.50 -12.78
C LEU A 64 7.48 14.45 -13.10
N ALA A 65 7.03 14.51 -14.35
CA ALA A 65 5.87 15.31 -14.74
C ALA A 65 4.60 14.85 -14.02
N LYS A 66 4.39 13.54 -13.86
CA LYS A 66 3.27 12.96 -13.11
C LYS A 66 3.37 13.24 -11.62
N ALA A 67 4.54 13.09 -11.01
CA ALA A 67 4.79 13.43 -9.61
C ALA A 67 4.40 14.88 -9.32
N LYS A 68 4.84 15.81 -10.19
CA LYS A 68 4.46 17.22 -10.09
C LYS A 68 2.95 17.41 -10.17
N SER A 69 2.29 16.77 -11.14
CA SER A 69 0.83 16.86 -11.27
C SER A 69 0.10 16.35 -10.02
N TYR A 70 0.53 15.24 -9.43
CA TYR A 70 -0.08 14.70 -8.22
C TYR A 70 0.12 15.59 -7.01
N SER A 71 1.32 16.17 -6.85
CA SER A 71 1.57 17.19 -5.84
C SER A 71 0.66 18.40 -6.03
N ASP A 72 0.68 19.00 -7.22
CA ASP A 72 0.02 20.29 -7.50
C ASP A 72 -1.51 20.21 -7.48
N THR A 73 -2.09 19.06 -7.84
CA THR A 73 -3.55 18.93 -8.02
C THR A 73 -4.23 18.06 -6.98
N MET A 74 -3.52 17.06 -6.45
CA MET A 74 -4.07 16.10 -5.48
C MET A 74 -3.45 16.25 -4.10
N HIS A 75 -2.46 17.14 -3.94
CA HIS A 75 -1.80 17.44 -2.66
C HIS A 75 -1.36 16.16 -1.95
N MET A 76 -0.77 15.22 -2.71
CA MET A 76 -0.35 13.93 -2.17
C MET A 76 0.99 14.07 -1.42
N SER A 77 1.22 13.16 -0.47
CA SER A 77 2.51 13.03 0.19
C SER A 77 3.58 12.51 -0.76
N LYS A 78 4.84 12.66 -0.37
CA LYS A 78 5.98 12.10 -1.11
C LYS A 78 5.83 10.59 -1.30
N GLN A 79 5.50 9.85 -0.24
CA GLN A 79 5.34 8.39 -0.31
C GLN A 79 4.10 8.00 -1.12
N GLY A 80 2.99 8.71 -0.96
CA GLY A 80 1.77 8.47 -1.72
C GLY A 80 1.98 8.64 -3.22
N ILE A 81 2.77 9.64 -3.64
CA ILE A 81 3.14 9.81 -5.05
C ILE A 81 3.99 8.65 -5.54
N TYR A 82 4.99 8.20 -4.77
CA TYR A 82 5.80 7.03 -5.15
C TYR A 82 4.93 5.78 -5.37
N ASP A 83 4.04 5.50 -4.42
CA ASP A 83 3.14 4.35 -4.48
C ASP A 83 2.21 4.45 -5.70
N GLN A 84 1.72 5.66 -6.02
CA GLN A 84 0.86 5.90 -7.17
C GLN A 84 1.60 5.73 -8.51
N LEU A 85 2.87 6.18 -8.58
CA LEU A 85 3.69 6.05 -9.79
C LEU A 85 4.06 4.59 -10.06
N THR A 86 4.27 3.79 -9.02
CA THR A 86 4.69 2.38 -9.13
C THR A 86 3.53 1.38 -9.15
N SER A 87 2.33 1.79 -8.73
CA SER A 87 1.14 0.94 -8.65
C SER A 87 0.78 0.29 -10.00
N GLU A 88 0.47 -1.01 -9.94
CA GLU A 88 -0.09 -1.77 -11.08
C GLU A 88 -1.43 -1.19 -11.60
N TYR A 89 -2.14 -0.45 -10.75
CA TYR A 89 -3.40 0.21 -11.09
C TYR A 89 -3.24 1.73 -11.33
N GLY A 90 -2.01 2.24 -11.22
CA GLY A 90 -1.66 3.65 -11.38
C GLY A 90 -0.94 3.90 -12.70
N GLU A 91 0.25 4.49 -12.61
CA GLU A 91 1.04 4.86 -13.80
C GLU A 91 2.00 3.74 -14.26
N GLN A 92 2.22 2.71 -13.42
CA GLN A 92 3.06 1.54 -13.72
C GLN A 92 4.49 1.88 -14.17
N PHE A 93 5.06 2.99 -13.69
CA PHE A 93 6.46 3.30 -13.92
C PHE A 93 7.37 2.32 -13.17
N SER A 94 8.58 2.14 -13.68
CA SER A 94 9.64 1.45 -12.94
C SER A 94 9.92 2.13 -11.59
N ALA A 95 10.33 1.34 -10.60
CA ALA A 95 10.68 1.84 -9.28
C ALA A 95 11.79 2.89 -9.36
N GLU A 96 12.74 2.72 -10.27
CA GLU A 96 13.84 3.66 -10.49
C GLU A 96 13.36 4.98 -11.10
N ALA A 97 12.42 4.97 -12.05
CA ALA A 97 11.82 6.18 -12.59
C ALA A 97 10.97 6.93 -11.55
N ALA A 98 10.21 6.19 -10.73
CA ALA A 98 9.43 6.76 -9.64
C ALA A 98 10.34 7.36 -8.55
N GLN A 99 11.42 6.67 -8.17
CA GLN A 99 12.39 7.20 -7.22
C GLN A 99 13.05 8.47 -7.77
N TYR A 100 13.47 8.45 -9.03
CA TYR A 100 13.99 9.65 -9.69
C TYR A 100 12.98 10.81 -9.64
N ALA A 101 11.70 10.54 -9.93
CA ALA A 101 10.66 11.56 -9.86
C ALA A 101 10.53 12.16 -8.45
N ILE A 102 10.53 11.34 -7.41
CA ILE A 102 10.44 11.76 -6.02
C ILE A 102 11.66 12.55 -5.54
N ASP A 103 12.85 12.20 -6.03
CA ASP A 103 14.09 12.88 -5.67
C ASP A 103 14.21 14.25 -6.36
N ASN A 104 13.55 14.43 -7.51
CA ASN A 104 13.67 15.63 -8.35
C ASN A 104 12.43 16.52 -8.36
N VAL A 105 11.28 16.04 -7.86
CA VAL A 105 10.08 16.87 -7.74
C VAL A 105 10.29 17.93 -6.65
N VAL A 106 10.09 19.19 -7.03
CA VAL A 106 10.12 20.33 -6.12
C VAL A 106 8.69 20.63 -5.71
N ALA A 107 8.38 20.36 -4.44
CA ALA A 107 7.07 20.59 -3.84
C ALA A 107 7.23 21.08 -2.40
N ASP A 108 6.23 21.83 -1.93
CA ASP A 108 6.08 22.15 -0.52
C ASP A 108 5.19 21.09 0.14
N TRP A 109 5.82 20.10 0.77
CA TRP A 109 5.12 18.95 1.34
C TRP A 109 4.26 19.32 2.54
N ASN A 110 4.66 20.34 3.30
CA ASN A 110 3.86 20.91 4.38
C ASN A 110 2.59 21.59 3.83
N ALA A 111 2.70 22.30 2.71
CA ALA A 111 1.54 22.86 2.03
C ALA A 111 0.61 21.75 1.49
N ASN A 112 1.17 20.68 0.91
CA ASN A 112 0.36 19.54 0.48
C ASN A 112 -0.42 18.90 1.65
N ALA A 113 0.26 18.67 2.78
CA ALA A 113 -0.38 18.11 3.97
C ALA A 113 -1.51 19.02 4.48
N LEU A 114 -1.28 20.34 4.53
CA LEU A 114 -2.29 21.32 4.94
C LEU A 114 -3.51 21.33 4.02
N GLU A 115 -3.32 21.36 2.70
CA GLU A 115 -4.44 21.34 1.75
C GLU A 115 -5.20 20.01 1.79
N LYS A 116 -4.50 18.88 1.99
CA LYS A 116 -5.14 17.59 2.20
C LYS A 116 -5.96 17.55 3.49
N ALA A 117 -5.43 18.12 4.57
CA ALA A 117 -6.09 18.22 5.86
C ALA A 117 -7.41 19.03 5.77
N LYS A 118 -7.36 20.21 5.15
CA LYS A 118 -8.55 21.03 4.87
C LYS A 118 -9.58 20.28 4.04
N SER A 119 -9.13 19.55 3.02
CA SER A 119 -10.00 18.71 2.20
C SER A 119 -10.76 17.66 3.04
N TYR A 120 -10.09 17.00 3.99
CA TYR A 120 -10.74 16.06 4.90
C TYR A 120 -11.70 16.73 5.86
N GLU A 121 -11.34 17.89 6.40
CA GLU A 121 -12.24 18.69 7.23
C GLU A 121 -13.51 19.08 6.47
N GLU A 122 -13.37 19.67 5.29
CA GLU A 122 -14.49 20.21 4.50
C GLU A 122 -15.40 19.10 3.93
N MET A 123 -14.81 18.04 3.38
CA MET A 123 -15.59 17.01 2.67
C MET A 123 -16.10 15.91 3.60
N MET A 124 -15.34 15.59 4.65
CA MET A 124 -15.66 14.47 5.54
C MET A 124 -16.02 14.90 6.96
N ASN A 125 -15.92 16.20 7.29
CA ASN A 125 -16.20 16.73 8.64
C ASN A 125 -15.41 16.00 9.74
N MET A 126 -14.17 15.59 9.40
CA MET A 126 -13.30 14.86 10.32
C MET A 126 -12.76 15.81 11.41
N SER A 127 -12.51 15.28 12.60
CA SER A 127 -11.86 16.04 13.68
C SER A 127 -10.36 16.19 13.39
N PRO A 128 -9.69 17.21 13.97
CA PRO A 128 -8.24 17.38 13.79
C PRO A 128 -7.41 16.15 14.13
N ALA A 129 -7.77 15.42 15.20
CA ALA A 129 -7.09 14.17 15.57
C ALA A 129 -7.28 13.06 14.52
N ALA A 130 -8.51 12.90 13.99
CA ALA A 130 -8.76 11.91 12.95
C ALA A 130 -8.09 12.27 11.62
N ILE A 131 -7.95 13.58 11.32
CA ILE A 131 -7.23 14.06 10.15
C ILE A 131 -5.74 13.76 10.31
N HIS A 132 -5.16 14.03 11.48
CA HIS A 132 -3.77 13.68 11.76
C HIS A 132 -3.49 12.19 11.54
N ASP A 133 -4.29 11.32 12.17
CA ASP A 133 -4.20 9.86 12.00
C ASP A 133 -4.33 9.45 10.52
N GLN A 134 -5.21 10.10 9.77
CA GLN A 134 -5.43 9.81 8.35
C GLN A 134 -4.25 10.26 7.47
N LEU A 135 -3.64 11.40 7.78
CA LEU A 135 -2.48 11.91 7.06
C LEU A 135 -1.27 10.98 7.22
N THR A 136 -1.05 10.44 8.42
CA THR A 136 0.13 9.61 8.75
C THR A 136 -0.08 8.11 8.52
N SER A 137 -1.34 7.66 8.41
CA SER A 137 -1.68 6.24 8.26
C SER A 137 -0.97 5.56 7.08
N GLU A 138 -0.46 4.36 7.32
CA GLU A 138 0.14 3.47 6.30
C GLU A 138 -0.83 3.09 5.17
N TYR A 139 -2.14 3.22 5.40
CA TYR A 139 -3.19 2.98 4.41
C TYR A 139 -3.89 4.27 3.97
N GLY A 140 -3.48 5.42 4.52
CA GLY A 140 -4.00 6.73 4.22
C GLY A 140 -3.06 7.51 3.31
N GLU A 141 -2.74 8.73 3.69
CA GLU A 141 -1.96 9.65 2.85
C GLU A 141 -0.44 9.47 2.99
N LYS A 142 0.06 8.86 4.07
CA LYS A 142 1.49 8.60 4.31
C LYS A 142 2.39 9.85 4.32
N PHE A 143 1.88 10.98 4.79
CA PHE A 143 2.71 12.12 5.17
C PHE A 143 3.61 11.75 6.35
N THR A 144 4.72 12.47 6.53
CA THR A 144 5.50 12.32 7.76
C THR A 144 4.76 12.90 8.95
N GLU A 145 5.15 12.49 10.16
CA GLU A 145 4.58 13.03 11.40
C GLU A 145 4.69 14.56 11.44
N GLU A 146 5.84 15.11 11.04
CA GLU A 146 6.10 16.55 11.06
C GLU A 146 5.21 17.32 10.06
N GLU A 147 4.94 16.73 8.90
CA GLU A 147 4.05 17.31 7.87
C GLU A 147 2.59 17.32 8.33
N ALA A 148 2.15 16.22 8.97
CA ALA A 148 0.82 16.13 9.57
C ALA A 148 0.66 17.09 10.77
N ASP A 149 1.65 17.16 11.65
CA ASP A 149 1.69 18.10 12.77
C ASP A 149 1.62 19.55 12.28
N TYR A 150 2.40 19.87 11.23
CA TYR A 150 2.34 21.18 10.59
C TYR A 150 0.94 21.46 10.06
N ALA A 151 0.32 20.51 9.36
CA ALA A 151 -1.03 20.68 8.82
C ALA A 151 -2.03 21.02 9.93
N ILE A 152 -2.10 20.21 10.99
CA ILE A 152 -3.04 20.42 12.11
C ILE A 152 -2.80 21.76 12.82
N ALA A 153 -1.54 22.18 12.98
CA ALA A 153 -1.22 23.44 13.63
C ALA A 153 -1.64 24.69 12.83
N ASN A 154 -1.92 24.53 11.52
CA ASN A 154 -2.20 25.64 10.60
C ASN A 154 -3.58 25.54 9.90
N MET A 155 -4.46 24.64 10.38
CA MET A 155 -5.85 24.50 9.92
C MET A 155 -6.76 25.63 10.40
#